data_AF-F8PY34-F1
#
_entry.id   AF-F8PY34-F1
#
_cell.length_a   1.000
_cell.length_b   1.000
_cell.length_c   1.000
_cell.angle_alpha   90.00
_cell.angle_beta   90.00
_cell.angle_gamma   90.00
#
_symmetry.space_group_name_H-M   'P 1'
#
loop_
_entity.id
_entity.type
_entity.pdbx_description
1 polymer ?
#
loop_
_entity_poly.entity_id
_entity_poly.type
_entity_poly.pdbx_seq_one_letter_code
_entity_poly.pdbx_strand_id
1 'polypeptide(L)'
;MADAQKRQRERGWDDIRSALSVTVCAWIMRAIIASGLTNAHQSAVEFLKRAIEVIETGRSVWKDASKEQRGTIFEDSFSRGVHTQYLEIYKLASHEDCAAFPLDTIYEEADDLIKETRANPLSTTAAYDPGFISSFSIYPIGVGLSMKGYYHAQSAKLAEDKIAEQLHHYWKAAEFYMEAASVYPEDDENHVWYLHCALTNMWKCGTPLRTTLDVLKRIRDATPKMLKIWVDSTAAKAGRDQALKTDMEALEALLMELEAGNVSLDDPIIPQWV
;
A
#
# COMPACT_ATOMS: atom_id res chain seq x y z
N MET A 1 8.46 15.66 -23.61
CA MET A 1 8.81 16.87 -22.83
C MET A 1 9.26 18.07 -23.67
N ALA A 2 10.09 17.90 -24.70
CA ALA A 2 10.56 19.03 -25.53
C ALA A 2 9.41 19.88 -26.12
N ASP A 3 8.34 19.23 -26.59
CA ASP A 3 7.14 19.93 -27.10
C ASP A 3 6.41 20.72 -26.02
N ALA A 4 6.39 20.22 -24.77
CA ALA A 4 5.77 20.91 -23.64
C ALA A 4 6.55 22.19 -23.30
N GLN A 5 7.88 22.12 -23.28
CA GLN A 5 8.73 23.31 -23.10
C GLN A 5 8.61 24.30 -24.26
N LYS A 6 8.56 23.82 -25.50
CA LYS A 6 8.34 24.67 -26.68
C LYS A 6 7.01 25.41 -26.57
N ARG A 7 5.94 24.66 -26.27
CA ARG A 7 4.60 25.21 -26.07
C ARG A 7 4.54 26.22 -24.93
N GLN A 8 5.24 25.94 -23.82
CA GLN A 8 5.37 26.90 -22.71
C GLN A 8 6.02 28.22 -23.15
N ARG A 9 7.08 28.17 -23.96
CA ARG A 9 7.74 29.39 -24.50
C ARG A 9 6.88 30.15 -25.51
N GLU A 10 6.11 29.44 -26.32
CA GLU A 10 5.31 30.03 -27.40
C GLU A 10 3.94 30.55 -26.95
N ARG A 11 3.31 29.89 -25.96
CA ARG A 11 1.91 30.14 -25.57
C ARG A 11 1.70 30.46 -24.09
N GLY A 12 2.77 30.43 -23.30
CA GLY A 12 2.73 30.78 -21.87
C GLY A 12 2.21 29.68 -20.96
N TRP A 13 2.18 30.00 -19.66
CA TRP A 13 1.90 29.05 -18.58
C TRP A 13 0.45 28.54 -18.58
N ASP A 14 -0.53 29.41 -18.84
CA ASP A 14 -1.95 29.03 -18.77
C ASP A 14 -2.32 27.94 -19.79
N ASP A 15 -1.73 28.01 -20.99
CA ASP A 15 -1.95 27.03 -22.06
C ASP A 15 -1.29 25.69 -21.73
N ILE A 16 -0.02 25.70 -21.32
CA ILE A 16 0.70 24.44 -21.03
C ILE A 16 0.18 23.76 -19.76
N ARG A 17 -0.12 24.52 -18.70
CA ARG A 17 -0.63 24.01 -17.42
C ARG A 17 -1.92 23.23 -17.64
N SER A 18 -2.85 23.82 -18.39
CA SER A 18 -4.14 23.20 -18.71
C SER A 18 -3.96 21.95 -19.58
N ALA A 19 -3.11 22.01 -20.60
CA ALA A 19 -2.86 20.88 -21.50
C ALA A 19 -2.25 19.67 -20.77
N LEU A 20 -1.25 19.90 -19.91
CA LEU A 20 -0.61 18.83 -19.14
C LEU A 20 -1.55 18.27 -18.08
N SER A 21 -2.29 19.13 -17.38
CA SER A 21 -3.25 18.69 -16.37
C SER A 21 -4.31 17.77 -16.97
N VAL A 22 -4.92 18.17 -18.10
CA VAL A 22 -5.91 17.33 -18.80
C VAL A 22 -5.30 16.00 -19.24
N THR A 23 -4.09 16.03 -19.80
CA THR A 23 -3.42 14.82 -20.31
C THR A 23 -3.11 13.83 -19.19
N VAL A 24 -2.48 14.30 -18.12
CA VAL A 24 -2.12 13.47 -16.96
C VAL A 24 -3.36 12.91 -16.28
N CYS A 25 -4.38 13.74 -16.02
CA CYS A 25 -5.63 13.27 -15.44
C CYS A 25 -6.35 12.27 -16.34
N ALA A 26 -6.30 12.44 -17.67
CA ALA A 26 -6.89 11.48 -18.61
C ALA A 26 -6.20 10.12 -18.56
N TRP A 27 -4.87 10.07 -18.41
CA TRP A 27 -4.16 8.80 -18.22
C TRP A 27 -4.48 8.14 -16.89
N ILE A 28 -4.54 8.91 -15.79
CA ILE A 28 -4.92 8.38 -14.47
C ILE A 28 -6.33 7.77 -14.52
N MET A 29 -7.32 8.50 -15.07
CA MET A 29 -8.68 7.98 -15.22
C MET A 29 -8.72 6.72 -16.10
N ARG A 30 -7.96 6.69 -17.20
CA ARG A 30 -7.86 5.50 -18.05
C ARG A 30 -7.26 4.31 -17.32
N ALA A 31 -6.24 4.52 -16.49
CA ALA A 31 -5.64 3.46 -15.69
C ALA A 31 -6.64 2.88 -14.69
N ILE A 32 -7.37 3.74 -13.97
CA ILE A 32 -8.38 3.32 -12.99
C ILE A 32 -9.50 2.53 -13.68
N ILE A 33 -10.01 3.01 -14.83
CA ILE A 33 -11.03 2.29 -15.61
C ILE A 33 -10.50 0.95 -16.12
N ALA A 34 -9.30 0.94 -16.70
CA ALA A 34 -8.71 -0.27 -17.25
C ALA A 34 -8.51 -1.34 -16.16
N SER A 35 -7.97 -0.95 -15.00
CA SER A 35 -7.74 -1.85 -13.88
C SER A 35 -9.04 -2.30 -13.23
N GLY A 36 -9.96 -1.38 -12.92
CA GLY A 36 -11.14 -1.67 -12.12
C GLY A 36 -12.32 -2.27 -12.88
N LEU A 37 -12.50 -1.94 -14.16
CA LEU A 37 -13.66 -2.42 -14.95
C LEU A 37 -13.31 -3.51 -15.95
N THR A 38 -12.07 -3.54 -16.46
CA THR A 38 -11.67 -4.49 -17.50
C THR A 38 -10.59 -5.47 -17.06
N ASN A 39 -10.11 -5.37 -15.80
CA ASN A 39 -8.97 -6.14 -15.28
C ASN A 39 -7.73 -6.08 -16.20
N ALA A 40 -7.57 -4.99 -16.93
CA ALA A 40 -6.44 -4.76 -17.83
C ALA A 40 -5.30 -4.10 -17.05
N HIS A 41 -4.80 -4.77 -16.01
CA HIS A 41 -3.82 -4.22 -15.06
C HIS A 41 -2.52 -3.81 -15.76
N GLN A 42 -2.05 -4.62 -16.73
CA GLN A 42 -0.85 -4.31 -17.50
C GLN A 42 -0.96 -2.95 -18.25
N SER A 43 -2.07 -2.73 -18.96
CA SER A 43 -2.32 -1.45 -19.64
C SER A 43 -2.49 -0.29 -18.65
N ALA A 44 -3.07 -0.55 -17.48
CA ALA A 44 -3.22 0.45 -16.44
C ALA A 44 -1.86 0.90 -15.87
N VAL A 45 -0.91 -0.03 -15.67
CA VAL A 45 0.48 0.28 -15.29
C VAL A 45 1.13 1.20 -16.32
N GLU A 46 0.96 0.93 -17.62
CA GLU A 46 1.54 1.76 -18.68
C GLU A 46 1.00 3.21 -18.65
N PHE A 47 -0.29 3.40 -18.42
CA PHE A 47 -0.88 4.74 -18.34
C PHE A 47 -0.35 5.51 -17.14
N LEU A 48 -0.22 4.88 -15.97
CA LEU A 48 0.33 5.54 -14.78
C LEU A 48 1.82 5.81 -14.92
N LYS A 49 2.58 4.90 -15.51
CA LYS A 49 4.01 5.12 -15.79
C LYS A 49 4.23 6.37 -16.64
N ARG A 50 3.44 6.55 -17.71
CA ARG A 50 3.49 7.77 -18.55
C ARG A 50 3.12 9.03 -17.77
N ALA A 51 2.15 8.94 -16.86
CA ALA A 51 1.78 10.07 -16.00
C ALA A 51 2.93 10.44 -15.05
N ILE A 52 3.54 9.46 -14.38
CA ILE A 52 4.69 9.65 -13.48
C ILE A 52 5.87 10.26 -14.24
N GLU A 53 6.23 9.72 -15.40
CA GLU A 53 7.33 10.23 -16.23
C GLU A 53 7.14 11.74 -16.56
N VAL A 54 5.92 12.17 -16.88
CA VAL A 54 5.62 13.58 -17.14
C VAL A 54 5.70 14.42 -15.86
N ILE A 55 5.19 13.92 -14.74
CA ILE A 55 5.20 14.61 -13.44
C ILE A 55 6.64 14.84 -12.99
N GLU A 56 7.45 13.78 -12.95
CA GLU A 56 8.84 13.84 -12.50
C GLU A 56 9.70 14.73 -13.41
N THR A 57 9.60 14.52 -14.73
CA THR A 57 10.32 15.35 -15.69
C THR A 57 9.91 16.81 -15.57
N GLY A 58 8.61 17.09 -15.42
CA GLY A 58 8.08 18.44 -15.24
C GLY A 58 8.56 19.10 -13.95
N ARG A 59 8.59 18.35 -12.84
CA ARG A 59 9.14 18.82 -11.54
C ARG A 59 10.60 19.21 -11.65
N SER A 60 11.40 18.44 -12.39
CA SER A 60 12.81 18.75 -12.64
C SER A 60 13.01 19.97 -13.55
N VAL A 61 12.29 20.02 -14.67
CA VAL A 61 12.40 21.10 -15.66
C VAL A 61 11.90 22.45 -15.12
N TRP A 62 10.82 22.43 -14.35
CA TRP A 62 10.16 23.63 -13.83
C TRP A 62 10.28 23.77 -12.31
N LYS A 63 11.43 23.34 -11.76
CA LYS A 63 11.71 23.40 -10.31
C LYS A 63 11.63 24.82 -9.73
N ASP A 64 11.99 25.82 -10.53
CA ASP A 64 12.04 27.23 -10.12
C ASP A 64 10.73 27.99 -10.45
N ALA A 65 9.77 27.33 -11.10
CA ALA A 65 8.47 27.93 -11.40
C ALA A 65 7.54 27.84 -10.17
N SER A 66 6.78 28.90 -9.93
CA SER A 66 5.76 28.90 -8.88
C SER A 66 4.68 27.85 -9.13
N LYS A 67 4.00 27.42 -8.07
CA LYS A 67 2.84 26.51 -8.14
C LYS A 67 1.77 27.03 -9.09
N GLU A 68 1.51 28.33 -9.07
CA GLU A 68 0.52 28.99 -9.92
C GLU A 68 0.89 28.86 -11.40
N GLN A 69 2.19 28.89 -11.73
CA GLN A 69 2.67 28.73 -13.10
C GLN A 69 2.67 27.28 -13.56
N ARG A 70 3.34 26.38 -12.81
CA ARG A 70 3.52 24.98 -13.23
C ARG A 70 2.27 24.14 -13.04
N GLY A 71 1.44 24.47 -12.05
CA GLY A 71 0.21 23.76 -11.72
C GLY A 71 0.37 22.69 -10.65
N THR A 72 -0.77 22.26 -10.11
CA THR A 72 -0.87 21.34 -8.97
C THR A 72 -0.40 19.92 -9.28
N ILE A 73 -0.38 19.51 -10.55
CA ILE A 73 0.07 18.17 -10.95
C ILE A 73 1.56 17.91 -10.67
N PHE A 74 2.34 18.97 -10.42
CA PHE A 74 3.76 18.88 -10.07
C PHE A 74 4.02 19.04 -8.57
N GLU A 75 2.97 19.10 -7.76
CA GLU A 75 3.09 19.16 -6.30
C GLU A 75 3.31 17.75 -5.73
N ASP A 76 4.05 17.65 -4.63
CA ASP A 76 4.44 16.36 -4.06
C ASP A 76 3.23 15.50 -3.67
N SER A 77 2.15 16.12 -3.18
CA SER A 77 0.89 15.42 -2.87
C SER A 77 0.30 14.73 -4.10
N PHE A 78 0.31 15.39 -5.26
CA PHE A 78 -0.18 14.80 -6.50
C PHE A 78 0.72 13.64 -6.94
N SER A 79 2.05 13.83 -6.91
CA SER A 79 3.02 12.79 -7.24
C SER A 79 2.82 11.54 -6.39
N ARG A 80 2.70 11.69 -5.07
CA ARG A 80 2.46 10.59 -4.12
C ARG A 80 1.17 9.85 -4.42
N GLY A 81 0.09 10.58 -4.71
CA GLY A 81 -1.20 9.97 -5.04
C GLY A 81 -1.12 9.08 -6.29
N VAL A 82 -0.45 9.57 -7.35
CA VAL A 82 -0.26 8.80 -8.58
C VAL A 82 0.67 7.60 -8.36
N HIS A 83 1.76 7.78 -7.60
CA HIS A 83 2.73 6.72 -7.32
C HIS A 83 2.13 5.62 -6.44
N THR A 84 1.32 5.99 -5.44
CA THR A 84 0.55 5.05 -4.62
C THR A 84 -0.37 4.19 -5.50
N GLN A 85 -1.14 4.82 -6.39
CA GLN A 85 -2.03 4.10 -7.30
C GLN A 85 -1.25 3.20 -8.27
N TYR A 86 -0.10 3.66 -8.75
CA TYR A 86 0.78 2.87 -9.61
C TYR A 86 1.21 1.59 -8.91
N LEU A 87 1.66 1.68 -7.67
CA LEU A 87 2.16 0.53 -6.92
C LEU A 87 1.06 -0.50 -6.62
N GLU A 88 -0.15 -0.04 -6.28
CA GLU A 88 -1.31 -0.93 -6.10
C GLU A 88 -1.69 -1.69 -7.37
N ILE A 89 -1.71 -1.01 -8.52
CA ILE A 89 -2.02 -1.64 -9.81
C ILE A 89 -0.87 -2.54 -10.27
N TYR A 90 0.38 -2.12 -10.03
CA TYR A 90 1.56 -2.94 -10.34
C TYR A 90 1.53 -4.25 -9.56
N LYS A 91 1.14 -4.22 -8.27
CA LYS A 91 0.94 -5.44 -7.48
C LYS A 91 -0.06 -6.39 -8.13
N LEU A 92 -1.18 -5.88 -8.64
CA LEU A 92 -2.18 -6.72 -9.34
C LEU A 92 -1.58 -7.32 -10.62
N ALA A 93 -0.89 -6.54 -11.44
CA ALA A 93 -0.22 -7.02 -12.65
C ALA A 93 0.88 -8.07 -12.33
N SER A 94 1.64 -7.86 -11.25
CA SER A 94 2.66 -8.80 -10.76
C SER A 94 2.07 -10.11 -10.24
N HIS A 95 0.88 -10.06 -9.66
CA HIS A 95 0.16 -11.26 -9.26
C HIS A 95 -0.28 -12.10 -10.47
N GLU A 96 -0.66 -11.45 -11.57
CA GLU A 96 -1.07 -12.12 -12.81
C GLU A 96 0.13 -12.64 -13.64
N ASP A 97 1.20 -11.85 -13.73
CA ASP A 97 2.39 -12.16 -14.52
C ASP A 97 3.64 -11.58 -13.84
N CYS A 98 4.25 -12.38 -12.96
CA CYS A 98 5.44 -11.99 -12.22
C CYS A 98 6.71 -11.91 -13.10
N ALA A 99 6.69 -12.47 -14.31
CA ALA A 99 7.81 -12.39 -15.23
C ALA A 99 7.82 -11.03 -15.96
N ALA A 100 6.66 -10.54 -16.37
CA ALA A 100 6.51 -9.21 -16.96
C ALA A 100 6.54 -8.08 -15.91
N PHE A 101 6.11 -8.36 -14.68
CA PHE A 101 6.05 -7.41 -13.56
C PHE A 101 6.80 -7.96 -12.34
N PRO A 102 8.14 -7.88 -12.31
CA PRO A 102 8.96 -8.48 -11.27
C PRO A 102 8.71 -7.90 -9.89
N LEU A 103 8.78 -8.76 -8.86
CA LEU A 103 8.62 -8.39 -7.46
C LEU A 103 9.66 -7.36 -7.00
N ASP A 104 10.89 -7.42 -7.49
CA ASP A 104 11.94 -6.46 -7.12
C ASP A 104 11.53 -5.02 -7.46
N THR A 105 10.83 -4.81 -8.57
CA THR A 105 10.27 -3.49 -8.93
C THR A 105 9.29 -2.98 -7.87
N ILE A 106 8.43 -3.86 -7.32
CA ILE A 106 7.52 -3.48 -6.23
C ILE A 106 8.31 -3.02 -5.01
N TYR A 107 9.38 -3.74 -4.66
CA TYR A 107 10.18 -3.40 -3.49
C TYR A 107 10.91 -2.05 -3.67
N GLU A 108 11.52 -1.83 -4.83
CA GLU A 108 12.25 -0.59 -5.15
C GLU A 108 11.30 0.62 -5.16
N GLU A 109 10.19 0.53 -5.89
CA GLU A 109 9.19 1.61 -5.99
C GLU A 109 8.53 1.90 -4.63
N ALA A 110 8.31 0.87 -3.81
CA ALA A 110 7.81 1.04 -2.45
C ALA A 110 8.80 1.78 -1.54
N ASP A 111 10.09 1.46 -1.65
CA ASP A 111 11.14 2.09 -0.86
C ASP A 111 11.30 3.57 -1.24
N ASP A 112 11.21 3.87 -2.53
CA ASP A 112 11.26 5.24 -3.05
C ASP A 112 10.04 6.07 -2.65
N LEU A 113 8.82 5.50 -2.69
CA LEU A 113 7.61 6.17 -2.20
C LEU A 113 7.72 6.54 -0.72
N ILE A 114 8.23 5.63 0.12
CA ILE A 114 8.44 5.89 1.56
C ILE A 114 9.47 7.01 1.74
N LYS A 115 10.62 6.92 1.07
CA LYS A 115 11.69 7.93 1.16
C LYS A 115 11.20 9.30 0.71
N GLU A 116 10.53 9.39 -0.44
CA GLU A 116 10.02 10.66 -0.97
C GLU A 116 9.01 11.28 -0.01
N THR A 117 8.09 10.47 0.53
CA THR A 117 7.05 10.97 1.44
C THR A 117 7.65 11.47 2.75
N ARG A 118 8.63 10.75 3.31
CA ARG A 118 9.32 11.15 4.55
C ARG A 118 10.23 12.37 4.34
N ALA A 119 10.89 12.48 3.19
CA ALA A 119 11.79 13.59 2.87
C ALA A 119 11.07 14.92 2.64
N ASN A 120 9.79 14.86 2.28
CA ASN A 120 8.98 16.04 1.93
C ASN A 120 7.71 16.11 2.81
N PRO A 121 7.82 16.33 4.13
CA PRO A 121 6.64 16.41 4.98
C PRO A 121 5.70 17.56 4.56
N LEU A 122 4.41 17.42 4.85
CA LEU A 122 3.45 18.53 4.67
C LEU A 122 3.88 19.75 5.48
N SER A 123 3.57 20.94 4.94
CA SER A 123 3.96 22.20 5.60
C SER A 123 3.32 22.34 6.98
N THR A 124 4.11 22.62 8.01
CA THR A 124 3.60 22.88 9.37
C THR A 124 2.86 24.22 9.50
N THR A 125 2.97 25.09 8.50
CA THR A 125 2.33 26.42 8.49
C THR A 125 0.95 26.43 7.85
N ALA A 126 0.57 25.35 7.16
CA ALA A 126 -0.72 25.22 6.51
C ALA A 126 -1.67 24.36 7.36
N ALA A 127 -2.95 24.73 7.39
CA ALA A 127 -4.00 23.90 7.97
C ALA A 127 -4.47 22.89 6.91
N TYR A 128 -4.30 21.61 7.20
CA TYR A 128 -4.81 20.50 6.38
C TYR A 128 -5.92 19.78 7.14
N ASP A 129 -6.96 19.34 6.43
CA ASP A 129 -7.94 18.45 7.02
C ASP A 129 -7.34 17.03 7.20
N PRO A 130 -7.90 16.22 8.12
CA PRO A 130 -7.42 14.86 8.35
C PRO A 130 -7.40 13.97 7.11
N GLY A 131 -8.37 14.14 6.19
CA GLY A 131 -8.43 13.37 4.95
C GLY A 131 -7.24 13.66 4.05
N PHE A 132 -6.89 14.94 3.87
CA PHE A 132 -5.71 15.33 3.11
C PHE A 132 -4.41 14.79 3.73
N ILE A 133 -4.27 14.86 5.05
CA ILE A 133 -3.11 14.30 5.76
C ILE A 133 -3.02 12.79 5.53
N SER A 134 -4.15 12.08 5.68
CA SER A 134 -4.22 10.65 5.46
C SER A 134 -3.80 10.27 4.04
N SER A 135 -4.42 10.90 3.02
CA SER A 135 -4.18 10.55 1.62
C SER A 135 -2.76 10.86 1.12
N PHE A 136 -2.10 11.89 1.64
CA PHE A 136 -0.84 12.38 1.07
C PHE A 136 0.38 12.32 1.99
N SER A 137 0.21 11.83 3.22
CA SER A 137 1.32 11.60 4.17
C SER A 137 1.28 10.23 4.81
N ILE A 138 0.10 9.75 5.24
CA ILE A 138 -0.04 8.50 5.97
C ILE A 138 -0.12 7.32 5.00
N TYR A 139 -1.09 7.34 4.09
CA TYR A 139 -1.37 6.25 3.16
C TYR A 139 -0.21 5.94 2.22
N PRO A 140 0.53 6.91 1.65
CA PRO A 140 1.68 6.58 0.80
C PRO A 140 2.75 5.76 1.54
N ILE A 141 3.02 6.10 2.81
CA ILE A 141 3.96 5.33 3.66
C ILE A 141 3.37 3.95 3.95
N GLY A 142 2.10 3.89 4.36
CA GLY A 142 1.42 2.64 4.66
C GLY A 142 1.37 1.68 3.47
N VAL A 143 1.06 2.18 2.28
CA VAL A 143 1.09 1.42 1.03
C VAL A 143 2.51 0.94 0.73
N GLY A 144 3.52 1.82 0.76
CA GLY A 144 4.91 1.39 0.55
C GLY A 144 5.34 0.28 1.51
N LEU A 145 5.05 0.41 2.81
CA LEU A 145 5.36 -0.63 3.80
C LEU A 145 4.62 -1.94 3.49
N SER A 146 3.34 -1.87 3.15
CA SER A 146 2.56 -3.06 2.78
C SER A 146 3.10 -3.75 1.52
N MET A 147 3.69 -3.01 0.58
CA MET A 147 4.25 -3.53 -0.66
C MET A 147 5.60 -4.21 -0.42
N LYS A 148 6.41 -3.70 0.51
CA LYS A 148 7.58 -4.41 1.03
C LYS A 148 7.16 -5.69 1.77
N GLY A 149 6.09 -5.64 2.55
CA GLY A 149 5.48 -6.83 3.16
C GLY A 149 5.02 -7.86 2.12
N TYR A 150 4.38 -7.41 1.05
CA TYR A 150 3.95 -8.23 -0.08
C TYR A 150 5.12 -8.88 -0.80
N TYR A 151 6.17 -8.11 -1.11
CA TYR A 151 7.41 -8.61 -1.70
C TYR A 151 7.92 -9.83 -0.92
N HIS A 152 8.17 -9.66 0.38
CA HIS A 152 8.71 -10.73 1.19
C HIS A 152 7.74 -11.92 1.29
N ALA A 153 6.43 -11.68 1.42
CA ALA A 153 5.45 -12.76 1.47
C ALA A 153 5.41 -13.60 0.17
N GLN A 154 5.62 -12.97 -1.00
CA GLN A 154 5.71 -13.70 -2.27
C GLN A 154 7.07 -14.37 -2.45
N SER A 155 8.18 -13.71 -2.08
CA SER A 155 9.51 -14.32 -2.09
C SER A 155 9.58 -15.57 -1.21
N ALA A 156 8.90 -15.58 -0.06
CA ALA A 156 8.80 -16.77 0.79
C ALA A 156 8.14 -17.95 0.05
N LYS A 157 7.13 -17.70 -0.77
CA LYS A 157 6.47 -18.75 -1.58
C LYS A 157 7.36 -19.23 -2.72
N LEU A 158 8.15 -18.35 -3.32
CA LEU A 158 9.05 -18.67 -4.42
C LEU A 158 10.34 -19.37 -3.96
N ALA A 159 10.73 -19.23 -2.69
CA ALA A 159 11.88 -19.91 -2.10
C ALA A 159 11.58 -21.39 -1.79
N GLU A 160 10.97 -22.11 -2.74
CA GLU A 160 10.65 -23.54 -2.62
C GLU A 160 11.89 -24.34 -2.16
N ASP A 161 11.67 -25.28 -1.24
CA ASP A 161 12.69 -26.16 -0.62
C ASP A 161 13.80 -25.48 0.20
N LYS A 162 13.74 -24.16 0.42
CA LYS A 162 14.70 -23.42 1.24
C LYS A 162 14.08 -22.88 2.54
N ILE A 163 13.79 -23.78 3.47
CA ILE A 163 13.06 -23.47 4.73
C ILE A 163 13.62 -22.22 5.44
N ALA A 164 14.94 -22.10 5.60
CA ALA A 164 15.52 -20.94 6.28
C ALA A 164 15.25 -19.61 5.56
N GLU A 165 15.28 -19.61 4.22
CA GLU A 165 14.97 -18.45 3.38
C GLU A 165 13.48 -18.11 3.47
N GLN A 166 12.60 -19.12 3.42
CA GLN A 166 11.15 -18.94 3.58
C GLN A 166 10.80 -18.31 4.94
N LEU A 167 11.32 -18.85 6.03
CA LEU A 167 11.08 -18.34 7.38
C LEU A 167 11.57 -16.89 7.53
N HIS A 168 12.75 -16.58 6.96
CA HIS A 168 13.28 -15.22 6.96
C HIS A 168 12.35 -14.25 6.22
N HIS A 169 11.88 -14.63 5.04
CA HIS A 169 10.96 -13.80 4.26
C HIS A 169 9.60 -13.64 4.96
N TYR A 170 9.02 -14.69 5.54
CA TYR A 170 7.78 -14.56 6.31
C TYR A 170 7.96 -13.65 7.54
N TRP A 171 9.08 -13.74 8.25
CA TRP A 171 9.39 -12.83 9.34
C TRP A 171 9.50 -11.37 8.87
N LYS A 172 10.23 -11.09 7.78
CA LYS A 172 10.30 -9.74 7.20
C LYS A 172 8.93 -9.22 6.74
N ALA A 173 8.11 -10.09 6.14
CA ALA A 173 6.76 -9.74 5.72
C ALA A 173 5.91 -9.31 6.93
N ALA A 174 5.92 -10.11 8.00
CA ALA A 174 5.23 -9.78 9.24
C ALA A 174 5.70 -8.44 9.83
N GLU A 175 7.00 -8.17 9.86
CA GLU A 175 7.57 -6.91 10.35
C GLU A 175 7.04 -5.71 9.55
N PHE A 176 7.11 -5.77 8.21
CA PHE A 176 6.64 -4.67 7.36
C PHE A 176 5.12 -4.47 7.43
N TYR A 177 4.33 -5.54 7.52
CA TYR A 177 2.88 -5.41 7.70
C TYR A 177 2.51 -4.84 9.08
N MET A 178 3.27 -5.16 10.13
CA MET A 178 3.09 -4.53 11.45
C MET A 178 3.43 -3.04 11.42
N GLU A 179 4.51 -2.65 10.74
CA GLU A 179 4.87 -1.24 10.54
C GLU A 179 3.77 -0.54 9.72
N ALA A 180 3.30 -1.14 8.63
CA ALA A 180 2.21 -0.61 7.81
C ALA A 180 0.97 -0.37 8.67
N ALA A 181 0.51 -1.36 9.42
CA ALA A 181 -0.64 -1.24 10.33
C ALA A 181 -0.47 -0.10 11.33
N SER A 182 0.74 0.11 11.86
CA SER A 182 1.01 1.16 12.85
C SER A 182 0.91 2.59 12.31
N VAL A 183 0.98 2.76 10.99
CA VAL A 183 0.90 4.07 10.33
C VAL A 183 -0.56 4.49 10.14
N TYR A 184 -1.46 3.54 9.85
CA TYR A 184 -2.88 3.85 9.64
C TYR A 184 -3.62 4.18 10.96
N PRO A 185 -4.62 5.07 10.93
CA PRO A 185 -5.54 5.26 12.04
C PRO A 185 -6.21 3.94 12.45
N GLU A 186 -6.49 3.76 13.73
CA GLU A 186 -7.02 2.50 14.26
C GLU A 186 -8.41 2.14 13.73
N ASP A 187 -9.20 3.12 13.30
CA ASP A 187 -10.51 2.99 12.68
C ASP A 187 -10.46 2.90 11.14
N ASP A 188 -9.25 2.82 10.55
CA ASP A 188 -9.05 2.59 9.13
C ASP A 188 -9.13 1.10 8.78
N GLU A 189 -9.69 0.75 7.62
CA GLU A 189 -9.75 -0.64 7.18
C GLU A 189 -8.38 -1.27 6.95
N ASN A 190 -7.41 -0.48 6.49
CA ASN A 190 -6.07 -0.96 6.22
C ASN A 190 -5.28 -1.24 7.50
N HIS A 191 -5.58 -0.55 8.60
CA HIS A 191 -4.99 -0.86 9.91
C HIS A 191 -5.23 -2.32 10.27
N VAL A 192 -6.49 -2.73 10.29
CA VAL A 192 -6.88 -4.09 10.70
C VAL A 192 -6.47 -5.11 9.64
N TRP A 193 -6.57 -4.77 8.35
CA TRP A 193 -6.16 -5.66 7.27
C TRP A 193 -4.66 -5.97 7.32
N TYR A 194 -3.81 -4.99 7.61
CA TYR A 194 -2.37 -5.24 7.71
C TYR A 194 -1.98 -5.95 9.02
N LEU A 195 -2.74 -5.81 10.11
CA LEU A 195 -2.59 -6.69 11.28
C LEU A 195 -2.88 -8.15 10.92
N HIS A 196 -3.96 -8.41 10.18
CA HIS A 196 -4.28 -9.76 9.69
C HIS A 196 -3.17 -10.33 8.78
N CYS A 197 -2.67 -9.51 7.85
CA CYS A 197 -1.56 -9.89 6.98
C CYS A 197 -0.29 -10.20 7.79
N ALA A 198 0.04 -9.39 8.79
CA ALA A 198 1.15 -9.64 9.70
C ALA A 198 0.98 -10.97 10.46
N LEU A 199 -0.18 -11.18 11.08
CA LEU A 199 -0.52 -12.39 11.83
C LEU A 199 -0.35 -13.66 10.98
N THR A 200 -0.85 -13.64 9.75
CA THR A 200 -0.74 -14.77 8.81
C THR A 200 0.73 -15.12 8.54
N ASN A 201 1.59 -14.11 8.36
CA ASN A 201 3.03 -14.33 8.15
C ASN A 201 3.75 -14.74 9.45
N MET A 202 3.31 -14.25 10.62
CA MET A 202 3.84 -14.64 11.93
C MET A 202 3.62 -16.13 12.21
N TRP A 203 2.43 -16.65 11.91
CA TRP A 203 2.15 -18.08 12.00
C TRP A 203 3.09 -18.88 11.08
N LYS A 204 3.26 -18.43 9.83
CA LYS A 204 4.12 -19.13 8.85
C LYS A 204 5.61 -19.15 9.23
N CYS A 205 6.08 -18.19 10.02
CA CYS A 205 7.46 -18.19 10.53
C CYS A 205 7.61 -18.78 11.95
N GLY A 206 6.56 -19.40 12.50
CA GLY A 206 6.63 -20.04 13.82
C GLY A 206 6.78 -19.05 14.98
N THR A 207 6.13 -17.89 14.88
CA THR A 207 6.14 -16.90 15.96
C THR A 207 5.42 -17.46 17.21
N PRO A 208 5.96 -17.26 18.43
CA PRO A 208 5.34 -17.74 19.66
C PRO A 208 3.90 -17.24 19.87
N LEU A 209 3.06 -18.09 20.48
CA LEU A 209 1.66 -17.82 20.75
C LEU A 209 1.43 -16.50 21.50
N ARG A 210 2.30 -16.14 22.46
CA ARG A 210 2.27 -14.84 23.16
C ARG A 210 2.13 -13.67 22.18
N THR A 211 2.99 -13.65 21.16
CA THR A 211 3.08 -12.54 20.22
C THR A 211 1.89 -12.54 19.27
N THR A 212 1.47 -13.70 18.77
CA THR A 212 0.32 -13.81 17.85
C THR A 212 -1.01 -13.52 18.57
N LEU A 213 -1.16 -13.92 19.83
CA LEU A 213 -2.30 -13.54 20.69
C LEU A 213 -2.38 -12.03 20.89
N ASP A 214 -1.26 -11.34 21.07
CA ASP A 214 -1.27 -9.89 21.22
C ASP A 214 -1.70 -9.18 19.93
N VAL A 215 -1.35 -9.70 18.75
CA VAL A 215 -1.87 -9.20 17.47
C VAL A 215 -3.35 -9.49 17.32
N LEU A 216 -3.82 -10.71 17.65
CA LEU A 216 -5.25 -11.06 17.61
C LEU A 216 -6.11 -10.15 18.50
N LYS A 217 -5.63 -9.82 19.71
CA LYS A 217 -6.32 -8.85 20.60
C LYS A 217 -6.42 -7.47 19.96
N ARG A 218 -5.36 -7.00 19.28
CA ARG A 218 -5.39 -5.72 18.55
C ARG A 218 -6.42 -5.74 17.42
N ILE A 219 -6.49 -6.83 16.66
CA ILE A 219 -7.51 -7.01 15.62
C ILE A 219 -8.92 -6.94 16.25
N ARG A 220 -9.15 -7.67 17.35
CA ARG A 220 -10.42 -7.65 18.08
C ARG A 220 -10.82 -6.25 18.53
N ASP A 221 -9.86 -5.47 19.06
CA ASP A 221 -10.14 -4.15 19.63
C ASP A 221 -10.36 -3.08 18.53
N ALA A 222 -9.67 -3.19 17.39
CA ALA A 222 -9.78 -2.24 16.28
C ALA A 222 -10.97 -2.52 15.34
N THR A 223 -11.37 -3.80 15.17
CA THR A 223 -12.44 -4.18 14.23
C THR A 223 -13.77 -3.43 14.46
N PRO A 224 -14.29 -3.28 15.70
CA PRO A 224 -15.51 -2.51 15.93
C PRO A 224 -15.39 -1.01 15.63
N LYS A 225 -14.17 -0.45 15.66
CA LYS A 225 -13.91 0.96 15.30
C LYS A 225 -13.98 1.12 13.79
N MET A 226 -13.27 0.25 13.08
CA MET A 226 -13.25 0.19 11.62
C MET A 226 -14.64 -0.04 11.01
N LEU A 227 -15.44 -0.95 11.57
CA LEU A 227 -16.79 -1.25 11.06
C LEU A 227 -17.77 -0.07 11.16
N LYS A 228 -17.50 0.97 11.95
CA LYS A 228 -18.35 2.17 11.99
C LYS A 228 -18.29 2.99 10.70
N ILE A 229 -17.21 2.84 9.92
CA ILE A 229 -16.93 3.65 8.74
C ILE A 229 -16.88 2.76 7.49
N TRP A 230 -16.27 1.57 7.61
CA TRP A 230 -15.85 0.75 6.46
C TRP A 230 -16.66 -0.54 6.25
N VAL A 231 -17.88 -0.63 6.81
CA VAL A 231 -18.73 -1.83 6.70
C VAL A 231 -19.11 -2.18 5.25
N ASP A 232 -19.30 -1.19 4.39
CA ASP A 232 -19.73 -1.38 2.99
C ASP A 232 -18.61 -1.17 1.97
N SER A 233 -17.35 -1.14 2.41
CA SER A 233 -16.20 -0.89 1.54
C SER A 233 -16.01 -2.01 0.50
N THR A 234 -15.19 -1.73 -0.52
CA THR A 234 -14.80 -2.75 -1.50
C THR A 234 -14.05 -3.90 -0.82
N ALA A 235 -13.20 -3.62 0.17
CA ALA A 235 -12.47 -4.66 0.89
C ALA A 235 -13.40 -5.56 1.73
N ALA A 236 -14.43 -4.98 2.35
CA ALA A 236 -15.46 -5.75 3.06
C ALA A 236 -16.11 -6.78 2.13
N LYS A 237 -16.51 -6.34 0.94
CA LYS A 237 -17.12 -7.19 -0.11
C LYS A 237 -16.14 -8.18 -0.73
N ALA A 238 -14.84 -7.88 -0.70
CA ALA A 238 -13.78 -8.74 -1.21
C ALA A 238 -13.27 -9.77 -0.19
N GLY A 239 -13.92 -9.92 0.97
CA GLY A 239 -13.64 -10.99 1.93
C GLY A 239 -12.81 -10.57 3.15
N ARG A 240 -12.48 -9.29 3.33
CA ARG A 240 -11.81 -8.78 4.53
C ARG A 240 -12.55 -9.22 5.80
N ASP A 241 -13.86 -8.99 5.85
CA ASP A 241 -14.65 -9.26 7.07
C ASP A 241 -14.72 -10.76 7.39
N GLN A 242 -14.69 -11.61 6.36
CA GLN A 242 -14.63 -13.05 6.55
C GLN A 242 -13.26 -13.47 7.13
N ALA A 243 -12.16 -12.88 6.65
CA ALA A 243 -10.84 -13.14 7.20
C ALA A 243 -10.74 -12.70 8.67
N LEU A 244 -11.27 -11.52 9.00
CA LEU A 244 -11.29 -11.02 10.38
C LEU A 244 -12.17 -11.88 11.30
N LYS A 245 -13.29 -12.40 10.78
CA LYS A 245 -14.11 -13.35 11.53
C LYS A 245 -13.32 -14.62 11.85
N THR A 246 -12.59 -15.16 10.88
CA THR A 246 -11.71 -16.33 11.11
C THR A 246 -10.64 -16.02 12.15
N ASP A 247 -10.06 -14.82 12.16
CA ASP A 247 -9.11 -14.41 13.21
C ASP A 247 -9.77 -14.38 14.60
N MET A 248 -11.02 -13.93 14.72
CA MET A 248 -11.74 -13.93 16.01
C MET A 248 -12.05 -15.36 16.49
N GLU A 249 -12.46 -16.25 15.59
CA GLU A 249 -12.65 -17.67 15.89
C GLU A 249 -11.32 -18.31 16.34
N ALA A 250 -10.19 -17.92 15.73
CA ALA A 250 -8.85 -18.33 16.14
C ALA A 250 -8.52 -17.90 17.58
N LEU A 251 -8.79 -16.63 17.90
CA LEU A 251 -8.52 -16.07 19.22
C LEU A 251 -9.28 -16.83 20.30
N GLU A 252 -10.57 -17.08 20.09
CA GLU A 252 -11.40 -17.83 21.04
C GLU A 252 -10.87 -19.25 21.25
N ALA A 253 -10.58 -19.98 20.16
CA ALA A 253 -10.06 -21.33 20.25
C ALA A 253 -8.70 -21.40 20.97
N LEU A 254 -7.77 -20.50 20.64
CA LEU A 254 -6.43 -20.48 21.25
C LEU A 254 -6.47 -20.13 22.74
N LEU A 255 -7.39 -19.26 23.17
CA LEU A 255 -7.58 -18.96 24.59
C LEU A 255 -8.14 -20.18 25.34
N MET A 256 -9.08 -20.92 24.75
CA MET A 256 -9.61 -22.14 25.35
C MET A 256 -8.53 -23.23 25.51
N GLU A 257 -7.69 -23.44 24.49
CA GLU A 257 -6.58 -24.41 24.57
C GLU A 257 -5.54 -24.01 25.62
N LEU A 258 -5.27 -22.71 25.76
CA LEU A 258 -4.36 -22.17 26.77
C LEU A 258 -4.92 -22.36 28.19
N GLU A 259 -6.22 -22.11 28.40
CA GLU A 259 -6.89 -22.36 29.69
C GLU A 259 -6.94 -23.84 30.04
N ALA A 260 -7.11 -24.72 29.05
CA ALA A 260 -7.06 -26.17 29.22
C ALA A 260 -5.64 -26.69 29.52
N GLY A 261 -4.59 -25.88 29.29
CA GLY A 261 -3.20 -26.28 29.44
C GLY A 261 -2.68 -27.18 28.32
N ASN A 262 -3.40 -27.25 27.19
CA ASN A 262 -3.00 -28.03 26.01
C ASN A 262 -1.90 -27.35 25.20
N VAL A 263 -1.78 -26.02 25.34
CA VAL A 263 -0.75 -25.20 24.71
C VAL A 263 -0.15 -24.21 25.70
N SER A 264 1.08 -23.78 25.42
CA SER A 264 1.84 -22.77 26.16
C SER A 264 1.97 -21.48 25.35
N LEU A 265 2.23 -20.37 26.05
CA LEU A 265 2.50 -19.07 25.43
C LEU A 265 3.76 -19.05 24.53
N ASP A 266 4.66 -20.01 24.72
CA ASP A 266 5.90 -20.11 23.95
C ASP A 266 5.77 -21.04 22.73
N ASP A 267 4.61 -21.71 22.56
CA ASP A 267 4.41 -22.65 21.46
C ASP A 267 4.22 -21.91 20.12
N PRO A 268 4.88 -22.36 19.03
CA PRO A 268 4.66 -21.84 17.69
C PRO A 268 3.44 -22.52 17.05
N ILE A 269 2.25 -21.96 17.28
CA ILE A 269 1.00 -22.52 16.75
C ILE A 269 0.71 -21.97 15.37
N ILE A 270 0.47 -22.87 14.41
CA ILE A 270 -0.03 -22.55 13.08
C ILE A 270 -1.46 -23.10 12.98
N PRO A 271 -2.48 -22.24 12.90
CA PRO A 271 -3.84 -22.70 12.69
C PRO A 271 -3.99 -23.48 11.38
N GLN A 272 -4.86 -24.49 11.34
CA GLN A 272 -4.96 -25.43 10.22
C GLN A 272 -5.43 -24.80 8.89
N TRP A 273 -5.97 -23.58 8.91
CA TRP A 273 -6.51 -22.87 7.74
C TRP A 273 -5.56 -21.83 7.15
N VAL A 274 -4.31 -21.74 7.65
CA VAL A 274 -3.31 -20.70 7.32
C VAL A 274 -2.35 -21.12 6.22
#